data_AF-A0A7S2Z5A4-F1
#
_entry.id   AF-A0A7S2Z5A4-F1
#
_cell.length_a   1.000
_cell.length_b   1.000
_cell.length_c   1.000
_cell.angle_alpha   90.00
_cell.angle_beta   90.00
_cell.angle_gamma   90.00
#
_symmetry.space_group_name_H-M   'P 1'
#
loop_
_entity.id
_entity.type
_entity.pdbx_description
1 polymer ?
#
loop_
_entity_poly.entity_id
_entity_poly.type
_entity_poly.pdbx_seq_one_letter_code
_entity_poly.pdbx_strand_id
1 'polypeptide(L)'
;RAVPIKSLCALAAMVMPLNECASPSSSSARRRRVRAALALALALAFAAAVASAAQEDGYYERDLLASTDEELRALVDNDIPGDGLMYPSSDDEVIVLTINGSVSSLAPLNEKLRKLDGTLNIQFTTELEAVDLDKLEFVNFLDIIGNERVASVDLSGLTKVGSLTNPVYSNLYIRFNPLLQDVRLDALESLLRDLKVEDNPMLSALACPNLQKVGQESDLFIIDNTALASLDFPKLQSVRSWVIESSPMLTTLDMPDIRTPAAIEGAESRQVTQSDLEEYAAAQTEAAEEAAVETALDNAFWGN
;
A
#
# COMPACT_ATOMS: atom_id res chain seq x y z
N ARG A 1 -3.13 29.55 9.60
CA ARG A 1 -2.27 30.12 10.68
C ARG A 1 -1.10 29.17 10.88
N ALA A 2 0.14 29.62 10.70
CA ALA A 2 1.33 28.74 10.71
C ALA A 2 1.41 27.88 11.99
N VAL A 3 1.54 26.56 11.80
CA VAL A 3 1.95 25.63 12.86
C VAL A 3 3.35 26.06 13.33
N PRO A 4 3.59 26.24 14.64
CA PRO A 4 4.91 26.67 15.09
C PRO A 4 5.94 25.57 14.79
N ILE A 5 6.95 25.91 13.99
CA ILE A 5 8.12 25.09 13.60
C ILE A 5 8.77 24.37 14.80
N LYS A 6 8.56 24.86 16.02
CA LYS A 6 9.03 24.25 17.27
C LYS A 6 8.43 22.85 17.56
N SER A 7 7.22 22.53 17.08
CA SER A 7 6.60 21.22 17.33
C SER A 7 7.18 20.12 16.43
N LEU A 8 7.58 20.46 15.20
CA LEU A 8 8.26 19.53 14.28
C LEU A 8 9.69 19.22 14.71
N CYS A 9 10.42 20.21 15.27
CA CYS A 9 11.75 19.97 15.84
C CYS A 9 11.73 19.06 17.07
N ALA A 10 10.64 19.06 17.85
CA ALA A 10 10.50 18.20 19.02
C ALA A 10 10.29 16.72 18.65
N LEU A 11 9.54 16.45 17.58
CA LEU A 11 9.37 15.08 17.05
C LEU A 11 10.68 14.54 16.46
N ALA A 12 11.42 15.37 15.71
CA ALA A 12 12.73 15.00 15.18
C ALA A 12 13.78 14.74 16.28
N ALA A 13 13.69 15.44 17.42
CA ALA A 13 14.58 15.26 18.56
C ALA A 13 14.31 13.96 19.36
N MET A 14 13.09 13.44 19.34
CA MET A 14 12.76 12.16 19.99
C MET A 14 13.32 10.93 19.25
N VAL A 15 13.60 11.05 17.94
CA VAL A 15 14.17 9.96 17.11
C VAL A 15 15.71 9.88 17.24
N MET A 16 16.36 10.88 17.84
CA MET A 16 17.82 11.01 17.80
C MET A 16 18.69 10.17 18.76
N PRO A 17 18.23 9.48 19.84
CA PRO A 17 19.14 8.68 20.65
C PRO A 17 19.24 7.25 20.11
N LEU A 18 19.62 7.07 18.85
CA LEU A 18 19.97 5.75 18.29
C LEU A 18 21.33 5.73 17.58
N ASN A 19 22.11 6.81 17.68
CA ASN A 19 23.34 6.95 16.89
C ASN A 19 24.67 6.88 17.65
N GLU A 20 24.68 6.67 18.97
CA GLU A 20 25.94 6.57 19.71
C GLU A 20 26.03 5.28 20.52
N CYS A 21 26.60 4.25 19.86
CA CYS A 21 27.42 3.14 20.36
C CYS A 21 27.14 1.83 19.60
N ALA A 22 28.21 1.19 19.13
CA ALA A 22 28.38 -0.24 18.79
C ALA A 22 28.38 -0.70 17.29
N SER A 23 29.55 -1.26 16.94
CA SER A 23 30.00 -2.30 15.98
C SER A 23 29.24 -2.68 14.67
N PRO A 24 29.95 -3.17 13.63
CA PRO A 24 29.50 -3.16 12.22
C PRO A 24 28.54 -4.29 11.76
N SER A 25 28.10 -5.23 12.59
CA SER A 25 27.57 -6.53 12.11
C SER A 25 26.05 -6.66 11.89
N SER A 26 25.25 -5.58 11.81
CA SER A 26 23.79 -5.71 11.59
C SER A 26 23.14 -4.65 10.69
N SER A 27 23.80 -4.31 9.58
CA SER A 27 23.42 -3.18 8.71
C SER A 27 22.02 -3.30 8.07
N SER A 28 21.51 -4.51 7.79
CA SER A 28 20.23 -4.71 7.10
C SER A 28 19.01 -4.56 8.03
N ALA A 29 19.08 -5.08 9.26
CA ALA A 29 18.03 -4.94 10.25
C ALA A 29 17.92 -3.48 10.77
N ARG A 30 19.06 -2.78 10.88
CA ARG A 30 19.10 -1.38 11.28
C ARG A 30 18.52 -0.46 10.21
N ARG A 31 18.81 -0.69 8.92
CA ARG A 31 18.18 0.03 7.81
C ARG A 31 16.67 -0.18 7.79
N ARG A 32 16.19 -1.41 8.03
CA ARG A 32 14.74 -1.70 8.14
C ARG A 32 14.07 -0.95 9.27
N ARG A 33 14.67 -0.91 10.47
CA ARG A 33 14.11 -0.15 11.62
C ARG A 33 14.09 1.36 11.38
N VAL A 34 15.15 1.91 10.76
CA VAL A 34 15.20 3.33 10.41
C VAL A 34 14.18 3.66 9.32
N ARG A 35 13.99 2.80 8.32
CA ARG A 35 12.95 2.96 7.28
C ARG A 35 11.54 2.85 7.85
N ALA A 36 11.27 1.88 8.73
CA ALA A 36 9.98 1.75 9.40
C ALA A 36 9.67 2.95 10.31
N ALA A 37 10.65 3.43 11.09
CA ALA A 37 10.49 4.63 11.91
C ALA A 37 10.30 5.89 11.05
N LEU A 38 10.99 5.98 9.91
CA LEU A 38 10.83 7.08 8.95
C LEU A 38 9.46 7.01 8.27
N ALA A 39 8.98 5.82 7.90
CA ALA A 39 7.65 5.61 7.32
C ALA A 39 6.54 5.97 8.31
N LEU A 40 6.66 5.54 9.58
CA LEU A 40 5.76 5.94 10.65
C LEU A 40 5.77 7.47 10.86
N ALA A 41 6.95 8.08 10.89
CA ALA A 41 7.07 9.54 11.00
C ALA A 41 6.50 10.26 9.77
N LEU A 42 6.71 9.73 8.57
CA LEU A 42 6.21 10.31 7.32
C LEU A 42 4.70 10.22 7.24
N ALA A 43 4.10 9.10 7.66
CA ALA A 43 2.66 8.95 7.56
C ALA A 43 1.90 9.53 8.77
N LEU A 44 2.53 9.67 9.95
CA LEU A 44 2.05 10.60 10.98
C LEU A 44 2.09 12.05 10.48
N ALA A 45 3.16 12.45 9.79
CA ALA A 45 3.25 13.77 9.18
C ALA A 45 2.25 13.95 8.03
N PHE A 46 1.98 12.90 7.23
CA PHE A 46 0.98 12.91 6.17
C PHE A 46 -0.43 13.01 6.74
N ALA A 47 -0.79 12.20 7.75
CA ALA A 47 -2.08 12.30 8.41
C ALA A 47 -2.29 13.68 9.04
N ALA A 48 -1.26 14.25 9.68
CA ALA A 48 -1.31 15.61 10.22
C ALA A 48 -1.37 16.69 9.12
N ALA A 49 -0.73 16.46 7.96
CA ALA A 49 -0.76 17.38 6.83
C ALA A 49 -2.10 17.32 6.09
N VAL A 50 -2.70 16.15 5.92
CA VAL A 50 -4.05 15.95 5.37
C VAL A 50 -5.07 16.67 6.27
N ALA A 51 -5.03 16.40 7.57
CA ALA A 51 -5.89 17.08 8.56
C ALA A 51 -5.67 18.62 8.61
N SER A 52 -4.48 19.11 8.23
CA SER A 52 -4.17 20.54 8.19
C SER A 52 -4.44 21.19 6.83
N ALA A 53 -4.48 20.43 5.74
CA ALA A 53 -4.70 20.93 4.38
C ALA A 53 -6.20 21.06 4.05
N ALA A 54 -7.05 20.33 4.77
CA ALA A 54 -8.51 20.38 4.64
C ALA A 54 -9.18 21.71 5.05
N GLN A 55 -8.40 22.75 5.41
CA GLN A 55 -8.95 24.00 5.93
C GLN A 55 -8.81 25.21 4.99
N GLU A 56 -8.32 25.05 3.76
CA GLU A 56 -8.14 26.19 2.84
C GLU A 56 -9.03 26.20 1.57
N ASP A 57 -9.70 25.11 1.21
CA ASP A 57 -10.69 25.06 0.13
C ASP A 57 -11.99 24.47 0.68
N GLY A 58 -13.16 24.95 0.25
CA GLY A 58 -14.46 24.75 0.90
C GLY A 58 -15.04 23.32 0.96
N TYR A 59 -14.20 22.29 0.95
CA TYR A 59 -14.58 20.91 1.18
C TYR A 59 -14.72 20.63 2.68
N TYR A 60 -15.77 19.92 3.05
CA TYR A 60 -16.00 19.46 4.41
C TYR A 60 -15.56 18.00 4.52
N GLU A 61 -14.45 17.74 5.20
CA GLU A 61 -14.05 16.37 5.53
C GLU A 61 -14.87 15.86 6.73
N ARG A 62 -15.54 14.73 6.54
CA ARG A 62 -16.17 13.97 7.63
C ARG A 62 -15.22 12.85 8.03
N ASP A 63 -14.40 13.15 9.03
CA ASP A 63 -13.48 12.20 9.63
C ASP A 63 -14.19 11.25 10.58
N LEU A 64 -14.10 9.96 10.27
CA LEU A 64 -14.56 8.86 11.11
C LEU A 64 -13.34 8.04 11.53
N LEU A 65 -13.03 8.02 12.82
CA LEU A 65 -11.82 7.38 13.35
C LEU A 65 -12.19 6.28 14.34
N ALA A 66 -11.56 5.12 14.18
CA ALA A 66 -11.56 4.07 15.20
C ALA A 66 -10.13 3.59 15.47
N SER A 67 -9.70 3.70 16.72
CA SER A 67 -8.39 3.26 17.21
C SER A 67 -8.46 2.01 18.09
N THR A 68 -9.67 1.57 18.45
CA THR A 68 -9.96 0.38 19.25
C THR A 68 -11.18 -0.37 18.69
N ASP A 69 -11.33 -1.66 19.04
CA ASP A 69 -12.50 -2.43 18.62
C ASP A 69 -13.83 -1.88 19.16
N GLU A 70 -13.81 -1.20 20.32
CA GLU A 70 -15.01 -0.57 20.88
C GLU A 70 -15.41 0.66 20.05
N GLU A 71 -14.45 1.51 19.71
CA GLU A 71 -14.69 2.65 18.81
C GLU A 71 -15.14 2.20 17.43
N LEU A 72 -14.56 1.12 16.88
CA LEU A 72 -14.98 0.58 15.60
C LEU A 72 -16.44 0.12 15.64
N ARG A 73 -16.86 -0.60 16.70
CA ARG A 73 -18.27 -0.99 16.87
C ARG A 73 -19.18 0.23 16.98
N ALA A 74 -18.79 1.23 17.78
CA ALA A 74 -19.57 2.45 17.95
C ALA A 74 -19.72 3.22 16.62
N LEU A 75 -18.65 3.34 15.84
CA LEU A 75 -18.67 3.95 14.52
C LEU A 75 -19.58 3.19 13.56
N VAL A 76 -19.47 1.86 13.51
CA VAL A 76 -20.32 1.02 12.66
C VAL A 76 -21.79 1.18 13.04
N ASP A 77 -22.12 1.21 14.32
CA ASP A 77 -23.51 1.32 14.79
C ASP A 77 -24.11 2.70 14.53
N ASN A 78 -23.34 3.77 14.73
CA ASN A 78 -23.83 5.15 14.66
C ASN A 78 -23.74 5.79 13.27
N ASP A 79 -22.66 5.51 12.53
CA ASP A 79 -22.29 6.28 11.33
C ASP A 79 -22.53 5.53 10.03
N ILE A 80 -22.48 4.20 10.04
CA ILE A 80 -22.75 3.40 8.83
C ILE A 80 -24.26 3.15 8.72
N PRO A 81 -24.91 3.54 7.61
CA PRO A 81 -26.33 3.27 7.41
C PRO A 81 -26.64 1.76 7.36
N GLY A 82 -27.89 1.40 7.67
CA GLY A 82 -28.31 -0.01 7.73
C GLY A 82 -28.25 -0.76 6.40
N ASP A 83 -28.21 -0.04 5.28
CA ASP A 83 -28.02 -0.60 3.93
C ASP A 83 -26.53 -0.75 3.54
N GLY A 84 -25.60 -0.30 4.40
CA GLY A 84 -24.16 -0.42 4.17
C GLY A 84 -23.58 0.57 3.18
N LEU A 85 -24.35 1.59 2.79
CA LEU A 85 -23.97 2.56 1.78
C LEU A 85 -23.56 3.89 2.42
N MET A 86 -22.27 4.21 2.36
CA MET A 86 -21.75 5.50 2.80
C MET A 86 -21.52 6.43 1.61
N TYR A 87 -22.32 7.49 1.54
CA TYR A 87 -22.23 8.54 0.53
C TYR A 87 -22.10 9.91 1.20
N PRO A 88 -21.35 10.85 0.59
CA PRO A 88 -21.36 12.25 0.99
C PRO A 88 -22.78 12.81 1.04
N SER A 89 -23.08 13.65 2.03
CA SER A 89 -24.37 14.34 2.13
C SER A 89 -24.46 15.56 1.21
N SER A 90 -23.33 16.01 0.67
CA SER A 90 -23.21 17.10 -0.31
C SER A 90 -22.01 16.89 -1.24
N ASP A 91 -22.00 17.58 -2.39
CA ASP A 91 -20.90 17.52 -3.37
C ASP A 91 -19.55 18.01 -2.78
N ASP A 92 -19.59 18.82 -1.73
CA ASP A 92 -18.41 19.35 -1.04
C ASP A 92 -17.95 18.46 0.13
N GLU A 93 -18.69 17.39 0.48
CA GLU A 93 -18.30 16.50 1.57
C GLU A 93 -17.40 15.36 1.08
N VAL A 94 -16.35 15.06 1.84
CA VAL A 94 -15.51 13.88 1.63
C VAL A 94 -15.54 13.04 2.90
N ILE A 95 -15.95 11.78 2.78
CA ILE A 95 -15.94 10.84 3.91
C ILE A 95 -14.55 10.23 4.02
N VAL A 96 -13.94 10.33 5.20
CA VAL A 96 -12.64 9.71 5.49
C VAL A 96 -12.81 8.77 6.68
N LEU A 97 -12.83 7.47 6.41
CA LEU A 97 -12.87 6.42 7.42
C LEU A 97 -11.45 5.93 7.70
N THR A 98 -10.96 6.17 8.91
CA THR A 98 -9.63 5.76 9.36
C THR A 98 -9.71 4.72 10.47
N ILE A 99 -9.05 3.59 10.25
CA ILE A 99 -8.88 2.51 11.23
C ILE A 99 -7.40 2.42 11.59
N ASN A 100 -7.08 2.48 12.88
CA ASN A 100 -5.70 2.39 13.37
C ASN A 100 -5.59 1.81 14.79
N GLY A 101 -4.40 1.88 15.39
CA GLY A 101 -4.23 1.57 16.81
C GLY A 101 -4.41 0.09 17.15
N SER A 102 -5.13 -0.20 18.21
CA SER A 102 -5.32 -1.56 18.73
C SER A 102 -6.60 -2.23 18.23
N VAL A 103 -7.07 -1.87 17.02
CA VAL A 103 -8.13 -2.63 16.36
C VAL A 103 -7.60 -4.01 16.00
N SER A 104 -8.28 -5.04 16.47
CA SER A 104 -7.91 -6.45 16.30
C SER A 104 -8.74 -7.15 15.22
N SER A 105 -9.92 -6.61 14.90
CA SER A 105 -10.82 -7.22 13.91
C SER A 105 -11.67 -6.18 13.18
N LEU A 106 -11.76 -6.33 11.85
CA LEU A 106 -12.66 -5.55 11.00
C LEU A 106 -14.05 -6.18 10.83
N ALA A 107 -14.38 -7.26 11.56
CA ALA A 107 -15.65 -7.97 11.41
C ALA A 107 -16.90 -7.05 11.49
N PRO A 108 -17.02 -6.10 12.44
CA PRO A 108 -18.16 -5.18 12.47
C PRO A 108 -18.28 -4.34 11.18
N LEU A 109 -17.14 -3.91 10.65
CA LEU A 109 -17.10 -3.14 9.41
C LEU A 109 -17.52 -3.99 8.22
N ASN A 110 -16.95 -5.19 8.09
CA ASN A 110 -17.27 -6.12 7.01
C ASN A 110 -18.74 -6.56 7.03
N GLU A 111 -19.33 -6.76 8.22
CA GLU A 111 -20.73 -7.12 8.35
C GLU A 111 -21.68 -6.09 7.73
N LYS A 112 -21.32 -4.80 7.79
CA LYS A 112 -22.23 -3.70 7.44
C LYS A 112 -21.82 -2.94 6.18
N LEU A 113 -20.56 -2.54 6.05
CA LEU A 113 -20.09 -1.70 4.94
C LEU A 113 -20.12 -2.48 3.62
N ARG A 114 -20.72 -1.89 2.59
CA ARG A 114 -20.79 -2.43 1.22
C ARG A 114 -20.18 -1.47 0.22
N LYS A 115 -20.47 -0.18 0.34
CA LYS A 115 -19.94 0.86 -0.55
C LYS A 115 -19.54 2.08 0.26
N LEU A 116 -18.37 2.60 -0.05
CA LEU A 116 -17.86 3.84 0.51
C LEU A 116 -17.47 4.80 -0.62
N ASP A 117 -18.30 5.81 -0.88
CA ASP A 117 -17.91 6.91 -1.76
C ASP A 117 -17.04 7.91 -0.98
N GLY A 118 -15.83 7.45 -0.66
CA GLY A 118 -14.89 8.13 0.22
C GLY A 118 -13.60 7.35 0.37
N THR A 119 -12.82 7.75 1.36
CA THR A 119 -11.49 7.23 1.67
C THR A 119 -11.58 6.23 2.81
N LEU A 120 -11.03 5.03 2.62
CA LEU A 120 -10.78 4.06 3.67
C LEU A 120 -9.27 3.94 3.91
N ASN A 121 -8.83 4.35 5.10
CA ASN A 121 -7.46 4.20 5.55
C ASN A 121 -7.41 3.11 6.62
N ILE A 122 -6.65 2.05 6.40
CA ILE A 122 -6.34 1.03 7.41
C ILE A 122 -4.85 1.13 7.67
N GLN A 123 -4.50 1.82 8.75
CA GLN A 123 -3.12 2.24 8.96
C GLN A 123 -2.65 2.01 10.37
N PHE A 124 -1.39 1.61 10.54
CA PHE A 124 -0.73 1.57 11.84
C PHE A 124 -1.52 0.80 12.91
N THR A 125 -2.14 -0.30 12.51
CA THR A 125 -2.73 -1.23 13.46
C THR A 125 -1.64 -2.10 14.09
N THR A 126 -1.74 -2.31 15.39
CA THR A 126 -0.79 -3.09 16.18
C THR A 126 -1.27 -4.51 16.46
N GLU A 127 -2.57 -4.76 16.31
CA GLU A 127 -3.21 -6.04 16.65
C GLU A 127 -3.94 -6.71 15.48
N LEU A 128 -4.23 -5.98 14.39
CA LEU A 128 -4.94 -6.52 13.24
C LEU A 128 -4.08 -7.53 12.48
N GLU A 129 -4.56 -8.77 12.38
CA GLU A 129 -3.84 -9.86 11.68
C GLU A 129 -4.32 -10.05 10.23
N ALA A 130 -5.52 -9.56 9.89
CA ALA A 130 -6.09 -9.67 8.56
C ALA A 130 -6.99 -8.48 8.24
N VAL A 131 -6.95 -8.01 6.99
CA VAL A 131 -7.94 -7.08 6.44
C VAL A 131 -9.00 -7.89 5.70
N ASP A 132 -10.05 -8.30 6.42
CA ASP A 132 -11.13 -9.12 5.87
C ASP A 132 -12.35 -8.24 5.54
N LEU A 133 -12.41 -7.76 4.29
CA LEU A 133 -13.47 -6.88 3.77
C LEU A 133 -14.04 -7.44 2.45
N ASP A 134 -14.30 -8.75 2.41
CA ASP A 134 -14.84 -9.47 1.25
C ASP A 134 -16.23 -8.99 0.80
N LYS A 135 -16.95 -8.25 1.65
CA LYS A 135 -18.26 -7.68 1.31
C LYS A 135 -18.19 -6.24 0.81
N LEU A 136 -17.02 -5.61 0.83
CA LEU A 136 -16.83 -4.26 0.30
C LEU A 136 -16.80 -4.33 -1.23
N GLU A 137 -17.80 -3.77 -1.89
CA GLU A 137 -17.96 -3.79 -3.35
C GLU A 137 -17.30 -2.60 -4.04
N PHE A 138 -17.24 -1.47 -3.34
CA PHE A 138 -16.81 -0.19 -3.89
C PHE A 138 -16.17 0.70 -2.82
N VAL A 139 -15.05 1.34 -3.19
CA VAL A 139 -14.44 2.42 -2.42
C VAL A 139 -13.88 3.48 -3.37
N ASN A 140 -13.85 4.76 -2.98
CA ASN A 140 -13.17 5.76 -3.81
C ASN A 140 -11.66 5.62 -3.67
N PHE A 141 -11.13 5.69 -2.44
CA PHE A 141 -9.71 5.53 -2.13
C PHE A 141 -9.50 4.48 -1.03
N LEU A 142 -8.53 3.59 -1.20
CA LEU A 142 -8.14 2.62 -0.19
C LEU A 142 -6.62 2.66 0.03
N ASP A 143 -6.17 2.90 1.26
CA ASP A 143 -4.76 2.80 1.66
C ASP A 143 -4.63 1.89 2.87
N ILE A 144 -3.93 0.77 2.67
CA ILE A 144 -3.58 -0.20 3.70
C ILE A 144 -2.09 -0.04 3.97
N ILE A 145 -1.75 0.69 5.04
CA ILE A 145 -0.37 1.12 5.30
C ILE A 145 0.15 0.80 6.70
N GLY A 146 1.35 0.21 6.77
CA GLY A 146 2.11 0.21 8.01
C GLY A 146 1.48 -0.64 9.11
N ASN A 147 0.72 -1.67 8.76
CA ASN A 147 0.09 -2.55 9.73
C ASN A 147 1.07 -3.64 10.15
N GLU A 148 1.39 -3.71 11.44
CA GLU A 148 2.52 -4.51 11.94
C GLU A 148 2.28 -6.01 11.82
N ARG A 149 1.01 -6.42 11.89
CA ARG A 149 0.61 -7.83 12.01
C ARG A 149 -0.26 -8.36 10.88
N VAL A 150 -0.67 -7.51 9.95
CA VAL A 150 -1.52 -7.92 8.82
C VAL A 150 -0.75 -8.90 7.94
N ALA A 151 -1.23 -10.14 7.89
CA ALA A 151 -0.68 -11.22 7.09
C ALA A 151 -1.48 -11.46 5.80
N SER A 152 -2.76 -11.09 5.78
CA SER A 152 -3.64 -11.25 4.61
C SER A 152 -4.55 -10.05 4.40
N VAL A 153 -4.84 -9.76 3.14
CA VAL A 153 -5.87 -8.80 2.71
C VAL A 153 -6.87 -9.54 1.82
N ASP A 154 -8.11 -9.64 2.27
CA ASP A 154 -9.23 -10.17 1.50
C ASP A 154 -10.19 -9.04 1.09
N LEU A 155 -10.09 -8.65 -0.17
CA LEU A 155 -10.96 -7.68 -0.84
C LEU A 155 -11.64 -8.37 -2.04
N SER A 156 -11.95 -9.66 -1.92
CA SER A 156 -12.47 -10.46 -3.02
C SER A 156 -13.82 -10.00 -3.56
N GLY A 157 -14.60 -9.21 -2.81
CA GLY A 157 -15.82 -8.55 -3.30
C GLY A 157 -15.61 -7.19 -3.96
N LEU A 158 -14.40 -6.61 -3.89
CA LEU A 158 -14.14 -5.27 -4.38
C LEU A 158 -14.11 -5.26 -5.91
N THR A 159 -15.15 -4.69 -6.52
CA THR A 159 -15.30 -4.67 -7.99
C THR A 159 -14.67 -3.45 -8.64
N LYS A 160 -14.62 -2.32 -7.92
CA LYS A 160 -14.17 -1.04 -8.46
C LYS A 160 -13.56 -0.16 -7.37
N VAL A 161 -12.46 0.50 -7.71
CA VAL A 161 -11.93 1.61 -6.92
C VAL A 161 -11.96 2.89 -7.75
N GLY A 162 -12.47 3.94 -7.13
CA GLY A 162 -12.50 5.26 -7.72
C GLY A 162 -13.86 5.72 -8.23
N SER A 163 -14.12 7.01 -8.06
CA SER A 163 -15.33 7.69 -8.53
C SER A 163 -14.98 8.79 -9.54
N LEU A 164 -15.83 8.93 -10.57
CA LEU A 164 -15.73 10.04 -11.51
C LEU A 164 -16.10 11.39 -10.88
N THR A 165 -16.80 11.37 -9.73
CA THR A 165 -17.18 12.59 -9.02
C THR A 165 -16.00 13.21 -8.27
N ASN A 166 -15.01 12.40 -7.87
CA ASN A 166 -13.82 12.89 -7.19
C ASN A 166 -12.57 12.06 -7.59
N PRO A 167 -12.03 12.30 -8.80
CA PRO A 167 -10.95 11.51 -9.36
C PRO A 167 -9.60 11.73 -8.66
N VAL A 168 -9.47 12.77 -7.83
CA VAL A 168 -8.22 13.06 -7.12
C VAL A 168 -7.88 11.93 -6.14
N TYR A 169 -8.90 11.36 -5.49
CA TYR A 169 -8.80 10.33 -4.45
C TYR A 169 -9.32 8.98 -4.95
N SER A 170 -8.73 8.44 -6.03
CA SER A 170 -9.24 7.19 -6.64
C SER A 170 -8.21 6.07 -6.75
N ASN A 171 -7.37 5.92 -5.71
CA ASN A 171 -6.23 5.01 -5.72
C ASN A 171 -6.45 3.79 -4.81
N LEU A 172 -5.76 2.70 -5.13
CA LEU A 172 -5.64 1.51 -4.30
C LEU A 172 -4.19 1.29 -3.91
N TYR A 173 -3.85 1.54 -2.65
CA TYR A 173 -2.52 1.44 -2.10
C TYR A 173 -2.44 0.36 -1.01
N ILE A 174 -1.45 -0.53 -1.15
CA ILE A 174 -1.13 -1.57 -0.16
C ILE A 174 0.38 -1.50 0.09
N ARG A 175 0.78 -0.95 1.23
CA ARG A 175 2.18 -0.55 1.41
C ARG A 175 2.71 -0.68 2.83
N PHE A 176 3.99 -1.02 2.97
CA PHE A 176 4.66 -1.11 4.27
C PHE A 176 4.00 -2.10 5.24
N ASN A 177 3.47 -3.23 4.77
CA ASN A 177 2.91 -4.29 5.63
C ASN A 177 3.93 -5.44 5.72
N PRO A 178 4.79 -5.49 6.76
CA PRO A 178 5.97 -6.35 6.78
C PRO A 178 5.66 -7.85 6.82
N LEU A 179 4.46 -8.24 7.27
CA LEU A 179 4.03 -9.64 7.38
C LEU A 179 3.03 -10.06 6.31
N LEU A 180 2.64 -9.14 5.42
CA LEU A 180 1.64 -9.41 4.38
C LEU A 180 2.15 -10.45 3.39
N GLN A 181 1.42 -11.56 3.29
CA GLN A 181 1.75 -12.71 2.44
C GLN A 181 0.78 -12.86 1.27
N ASP A 182 -0.50 -12.52 1.49
CA ASP A 182 -1.59 -12.78 0.55
C ASP A 182 -2.47 -11.54 0.35
N VAL A 183 -2.78 -11.22 -0.91
CA VAL A 183 -3.74 -10.19 -1.29
C VAL A 183 -4.74 -10.79 -2.28
N ARG A 184 -6.03 -10.71 -1.97
CA ARG A 184 -7.11 -11.17 -2.85
C ARG A 184 -7.91 -9.99 -3.39
N LEU A 185 -7.89 -9.84 -4.72
CA LEU A 185 -8.60 -8.82 -5.49
C LEU A 185 -9.35 -9.46 -6.67
N ASP A 186 -9.95 -10.62 -6.41
CA ASP A 186 -10.49 -11.49 -7.46
C ASP A 186 -11.59 -10.82 -8.29
N ALA A 187 -12.46 -10.03 -7.67
CA ALA A 187 -13.54 -9.33 -8.36
C ALA A 187 -13.14 -7.97 -8.94
N LEU A 188 -11.92 -7.48 -8.72
CA LEU A 188 -11.54 -6.13 -9.12
C LEU A 188 -11.51 -6.02 -10.65
N GLU A 189 -12.42 -5.21 -11.21
CA GLU A 189 -12.56 -5.03 -12.66
C GLU A 189 -11.89 -3.75 -13.16
N SER A 190 -11.93 -2.68 -12.36
CA SER A 190 -11.41 -1.38 -12.78
C SER A 190 -10.91 -0.52 -11.63
N LEU A 191 -9.81 0.17 -11.89
CA LEU A 191 -9.25 1.23 -11.08
C LEU A 191 -9.30 2.53 -11.88
N LEU A 192 -9.81 3.61 -11.29
CA LEU A 192 -9.83 4.90 -11.96
C LEU A 192 -8.46 5.58 -11.95
N ARG A 193 -7.68 5.40 -10.88
CA ARG A 193 -6.31 5.91 -10.75
C ARG A 193 -5.32 4.78 -10.45
N ASP A 194 -4.40 4.99 -9.53
CA ASP A 194 -3.19 4.19 -9.42
C ASP A 194 -3.41 2.92 -8.59
N LEU A 195 -2.71 1.85 -8.98
CA LEU A 195 -2.48 0.67 -8.15
C LEU A 195 -1.05 0.74 -7.64
N LYS A 196 -0.86 0.84 -6.32
CA LYS A 196 0.47 0.80 -5.71
C LYS A 196 0.57 -0.34 -4.70
N VAL A 197 1.53 -1.24 -4.92
CA VAL A 197 1.92 -2.28 -3.98
C VAL A 197 3.40 -2.10 -3.68
N GLU A 198 3.72 -1.64 -2.46
CA GLU A 198 5.06 -1.16 -2.11
C GLU A 198 5.55 -1.68 -0.76
N ASP A 199 6.78 -2.18 -0.68
CA ASP A 199 7.44 -2.57 0.58
C ASP A 199 6.59 -3.57 1.40
N ASN A 200 6.09 -4.62 0.75
CA ASN A 200 5.47 -5.78 1.38
C ASN A 200 6.41 -7.00 1.21
N PRO A 201 7.46 -7.13 2.04
CA PRO A 201 8.58 -8.05 1.80
C PRO A 201 8.23 -9.54 1.89
N MET A 202 7.06 -9.90 2.42
CA MET A 202 6.58 -11.28 2.49
C MET A 202 5.54 -11.62 1.42
N LEU A 203 5.11 -10.64 0.62
CA LEU A 203 4.11 -10.85 -0.43
C LEU A 203 4.74 -11.68 -1.54
N SER A 204 4.21 -12.88 -1.78
CA SER A 204 4.79 -13.84 -2.73
C SER A 204 4.14 -13.79 -4.11
N ALA A 205 2.87 -13.41 -4.17
CA ALA A 205 2.10 -13.31 -5.39
C ALA A 205 1.11 -12.14 -5.32
N LEU A 206 0.84 -11.52 -6.47
CA LEU A 206 -0.26 -10.60 -6.64
C LEU A 206 -1.02 -10.95 -7.91
N ALA A 207 -2.31 -11.27 -7.76
CA ALA A 207 -3.19 -11.61 -8.86
C ALA A 207 -4.43 -10.70 -8.86
N CYS A 208 -4.76 -10.15 -10.01
CA CYS A 208 -6.01 -9.43 -10.26
C CYS A 208 -6.65 -9.99 -11.54
N PRO A 209 -7.22 -11.21 -11.50
CA PRO A 209 -7.62 -11.97 -12.69
C PRO A 209 -8.72 -11.30 -13.51
N ASN A 210 -9.49 -10.40 -12.90
CA ASN A 210 -10.57 -9.67 -13.55
C ASN A 210 -10.23 -8.21 -13.89
N LEU A 211 -9.05 -7.70 -13.52
CA LEU A 211 -8.71 -6.30 -13.71
C LEU A 211 -8.51 -6.01 -15.19
N GLN A 212 -9.38 -5.18 -15.76
CA GLN A 212 -9.38 -4.83 -17.18
C GLN A 212 -8.65 -3.51 -17.45
N LYS A 213 -8.76 -2.57 -16.50
CA LYS A 213 -8.30 -1.19 -16.68
C LYS A 213 -7.76 -0.62 -15.38
N VAL A 214 -6.55 -0.08 -15.47
CA VAL A 214 -6.02 0.92 -14.54
C VAL A 214 -6.05 2.23 -15.33
N GLY A 215 -6.73 3.26 -14.83
CA GLY A 215 -7.24 4.39 -15.60
C GLY A 215 -6.33 5.02 -16.67
N GLN A 216 -6.91 5.85 -17.55
CA GLN A 216 -6.21 6.37 -18.74
C GLN A 216 -4.98 7.23 -18.40
N GLU A 217 -4.92 7.80 -17.20
CA GLU A 217 -3.80 8.61 -16.72
C GLU A 217 -3.03 7.93 -15.59
N SER A 218 -3.21 6.63 -15.43
CA SER A 218 -2.92 5.94 -14.18
C SER A 218 -1.79 4.93 -14.30
N ASP A 219 -1.07 4.78 -13.20
CA ASP A 219 0.14 4.00 -13.15
C ASP A 219 -0.02 2.77 -12.25
N LEU A 220 0.64 1.68 -12.66
CA LEU A 220 0.82 0.47 -11.88
C LEU A 220 2.21 0.49 -11.25
N PHE A 221 2.30 0.57 -9.93
CA PHE A 221 3.56 0.61 -9.19
C PHE A 221 3.71 -0.62 -8.31
N ILE A 222 4.69 -1.46 -8.61
CA ILE A 222 5.07 -2.63 -7.81
C ILE A 222 6.53 -2.44 -7.38
N ILE A 223 6.77 -2.04 -6.14
CA ILE A 223 8.09 -1.57 -5.69
C ILE A 223 8.49 -2.26 -4.39
N ASP A 224 9.75 -2.71 -4.28
CA ASP A 224 10.33 -3.24 -3.03
C ASP A 224 9.58 -4.44 -2.40
N ASN A 225 8.89 -5.26 -3.21
CA ASN A 225 8.24 -6.49 -2.73
C ASN A 225 9.20 -7.68 -2.90
N THR A 226 10.11 -7.86 -1.95
CA THR A 226 11.30 -8.71 -2.13
C THR A 226 11.02 -10.20 -2.31
N ALA A 227 9.92 -10.73 -1.76
CA ALA A 227 9.50 -12.12 -1.94
C ALA A 227 8.58 -12.33 -3.16
N LEU A 228 8.21 -11.27 -3.88
CA LEU A 228 7.21 -11.35 -4.94
C LEU A 228 7.77 -12.15 -6.12
N ALA A 229 7.18 -13.30 -6.38
CA ALA A 229 7.59 -14.25 -7.40
C ALA A 229 6.67 -14.26 -8.63
N SER A 230 5.41 -13.83 -8.46
CA SER A 230 4.42 -13.85 -9.54
C SER A 230 3.50 -12.63 -9.55
N LEU A 231 3.29 -12.09 -10.75
CA LEU A 231 2.30 -11.06 -11.07
C LEU A 231 1.35 -11.58 -12.15
N ASP A 232 0.04 -11.56 -11.88
CA ASP A 232 -0.99 -12.10 -12.78
C ASP A 232 -2.12 -11.09 -13.04
N PHE A 233 -2.15 -10.53 -14.25
CA PHE A 233 -3.17 -9.60 -14.75
C PHE A 233 -3.62 -10.00 -16.17
N PRO A 234 -4.27 -11.16 -16.31
CA PRO A 234 -4.48 -11.81 -17.61
C PRO A 234 -5.52 -11.07 -18.47
N LYS A 235 -6.34 -10.21 -17.87
CA LYS A 235 -7.37 -9.41 -18.56
C LYS A 235 -7.00 -7.94 -18.67
N LEU A 236 -5.82 -7.51 -18.23
CA LEU A 236 -5.46 -6.10 -18.20
C LEU A 236 -5.22 -5.59 -19.63
N GLN A 237 -6.08 -4.66 -20.07
CA GLN A 237 -6.09 -4.14 -21.44
C GLN A 237 -5.39 -2.80 -21.58
N SER A 238 -5.38 -1.99 -20.52
CA SER A 238 -4.89 -0.61 -20.57
C SER A 238 -4.35 -0.17 -19.21
N VAL A 239 -3.15 0.40 -19.27
CA VAL A 239 -2.47 1.12 -18.21
C VAL A 239 -1.62 2.20 -18.88
N ARG A 240 -1.46 3.39 -18.27
CA ARG A 240 -0.61 4.46 -18.85
C ARG A 240 0.86 4.09 -18.75
N SER A 241 1.31 3.84 -17.52
CA SER A 241 2.68 3.40 -17.23
C SER A 241 2.66 2.31 -16.18
N TRP A 242 3.71 1.51 -16.16
CA TRP A 242 3.92 0.55 -15.10
C TRP A 242 5.39 0.55 -14.71
N VAL A 243 5.63 0.41 -13.41
CA VAL A 243 6.95 0.38 -12.80
C VAL A 243 7.00 -0.83 -11.90
N ILE A 244 7.90 -1.74 -12.22
CA ILE A 244 8.25 -2.88 -11.37
C ILE A 244 9.70 -2.69 -10.97
N GLU A 245 9.95 -2.45 -9.69
CA GLU A 245 11.29 -2.19 -9.16
C GLU A 245 11.54 -3.02 -7.91
N SER A 246 12.80 -3.41 -7.69
CA SER A 246 13.26 -4.08 -6.47
C SER A 246 12.44 -5.32 -6.07
N SER A 247 12.04 -6.13 -7.05
CA SER A 247 11.35 -7.41 -6.85
C SER A 247 12.25 -8.58 -7.32
N PRO A 248 13.35 -8.90 -6.60
CA PRO A 248 14.40 -9.83 -7.03
C PRO A 248 13.93 -11.26 -7.30
N MET A 249 12.80 -11.67 -6.73
CA MET A 249 12.27 -13.03 -6.88
C MET A 249 11.27 -13.17 -8.04
N LEU A 250 10.97 -12.08 -8.75
CA LEU A 250 9.93 -12.08 -9.79
C LEU A 250 10.37 -12.94 -10.97
N THR A 251 9.67 -14.06 -11.18
CA THR A 251 9.96 -15.03 -12.25
C THR A 251 8.81 -15.16 -13.25
N THR A 252 7.61 -14.75 -12.86
CA THR A 252 6.41 -14.85 -13.69
C THR A 252 5.67 -13.52 -13.76
N LEU A 253 5.35 -13.11 -14.98
CA LEU A 253 4.65 -11.87 -15.31
C LEU A 253 3.62 -12.14 -16.40
N ASP A 254 2.34 -12.20 -16.06
CA ASP A 254 1.25 -12.40 -17.03
C ASP A 254 0.47 -11.10 -17.25
N MET A 255 0.69 -10.47 -18.42
CA MET A 255 0.08 -9.21 -18.84
C MET A 255 -0.09 -9.18 -20.38
N PRO A 256 -0.88 -10.09 -20.97
CA PRO A 256 -0.78 -10.44 -22.39
C PRO A 256 -1.39 -9.40 -23.34
N ASP A 257 -2.37 -8.62 -22.86
CA ASP A 257 -3.21 -7.75 -23.69
C ASP A 257 -2.99 -6.24 -23.44
N ILE A 258 -1.90 -5.85 -22.79
CA ILE A 258 -1.66 -4.43 -22.45
C ILE A 258 -1.41 -3.60 -23.70
N ARG A 259 -2.34 -2.69 -23.96
CA ARG A 259 -2.13 -1.56 -24.87
C ARG A 259 -1.59 -0.39 -24.07
N THR A 260 -0.29 -0.14 -24.18
CA THR A 260 0.24 1.17 -23.80
C THR A 260 -0.28 2.19 -24.83
N PRO A 261 -0.83 3.34 -24.39
CA PRO A 261 -1.16 4.41 -25.33
C PRO A 261 0.11 4.82 -26.07
N ALA A 262 0.20 4.46 -27.35
CA ALA A 262 1.22 5.01 -28.23
C ALA A 262 1.05 6.53 -28.23
N ALA A 263 2.09 7.26 -27.83
CA ALA A 263 2.17 8.72 -27.77
C ALA A 263 1.42 9.40 -26.61
N ILE A 264 2.06 9.43 -25.44
CA ILE A 264 2.17 10.67 -24.67
C ILE A 264 3.67 11.01 -24.64
N GLU A 265 4.09 12.09 -25.30
CA GLU A 265 5.48 12.57 -25.26
C GLU A 265 5.95 12.66 -23.79
N GLY A 266 6.89 11.81 -23.39
CA GLY A 266 7.50 11.83 -22.05
C GLY A 266 7.17 10.64 -21.12
N ALA A 267 6.30 9.71 -21.51
CA ALA A 267 6.10 8.48 -20.73
C ALA A 267 7.21 7.45 -21.06
N GLU A 268 8.19 7.31 -20.17
CA GLU A 268 9.15 6.21 -20.21
C GLU A 268 8.43 4.89 -19.89
N SER A 269 7.83 4.26 -20.90
CA SER A 269 7.41 2.87 -20.80
C SER A 269 8.65 1.98 -20.93
N ARG A 270 9.33 1.70 -19.83
CA ARG A 270 10.34 0.65 -19.81
C ARG A 270 9.60 -0.68 -19.75
N GLN A 271 9.27 -1.22 -20.91
CA GLN A 271 8.83 -2.62 -21.00
C GLN A 271 9.96 -3.50 -20.45
N VAL A 272 9.75 -4.08 -19.27
CA VAL A 272 10.54 -5.23 -18.83
C VAL A 272 10.14 -6.39 -19.74
N THR A 273 10.96 -6.66 -20.74
CA THR A 273 10.82 -7.80 -21.63
C THR A 273 11.16 -9.09 -20.89
N GLN A 274 10.71 -10.24 -21.40
CA GLN A 274 11.14 -11.54 -20.87
C GLN A 274 12.67 -11.66 -20.85
N SER A 275 13.35 -11.06 -21.84
CA SER A 275 14.81 -10.95 -21.86
C SER A 275 15.37 -10.07 -20.75
N ASP A 276 14.69 -8.99 -20.34
CA ASP A 276 15.12 -8.18 -19.20
C ASP A 276 14.94 -8.95 -17.88
N LEU A 277 13.90 -9.78 -17.76
CA LEU A 277 13.72 -10.69 -16.62
C LEU A 277 14.81 -11.77 -16.58
N GLU A 278 15.18 -12.34 -17.73
CA GLU A 278 16.24 -13.35 -17.85
C GLU A 278 17.63 -12.76 -17.59
N GLU A 279 17.93 -11.57 -18.13
CA GLU A 279 19.18 -10.84 -17.88
C GLU A 279 19.28 -10.41 -16.41
N TYR A 280 18.18 -9.95 -15.83
CA TYR A 280 18.13 -9.62 -14.42
C TYR A 280 18.30 -10.87 -13.53
N ALA A 281 17.62 -11.98 -13.82
CA ALA A 281 17.79 -13.24 -13.10
C ALA A 281 19.23 -13.78 -13.20
N ALA A 282 19.88 -13.64 -14.36
CA ALA A 282 21.28 -13.99 -14.54
C ALA A 282 22.21 -13.11 -13.69
N ALA A 283 22.01 -11.79 -13.71
CA ALA A 283 22.78 -10.85 -12.90
C ALA A 283 22.60 -11.09 -11.39
N GLN A 284 21.40 -11.49 -10.95
CA GLN A 284 21.16 -11.83 -9.55
C GLN A 284 21.79 -13.17 -9.14
N THR A 285 21.89 -14.13 -10.07
CA THR A 285 22.59 -15.40 -9.81
C THR A 285 24.09 -15.15 -9.60
N GLU A 286 24.69 -14.30 -10.43
CA GLU A 286 26.09 -13.88 -10.28
C GLU A 286 26.33 -13.14 -8.95
N ALA A 287 25.46 -12.21 -8.58
CA ALA A 287 25.55 -11.50 -7.30
C ALA A 287 25.39 -12.42 -6.08
N ALA A 288 24.52 -13.44 -6.17
CA ALA A 288 24.36 -14.45 -5.12
C ALA A 288 25.58 -15.36 -4.98
N GLU A 289 26.23 -15.72 -6.10
CA GLU A 289 27.49 -16.47 -6.09
C GLU A 289 28.63 -15.64 -5.49
N GLU A 290 28.76 -14.36 -5.84
CA GLU A 290 29.78 -13.48 -5.25
C GLU A 290 29.57 -13.31 -3.74
N ALA A 291 28.34 -13.12 -3.28
CA ALA A 291 28.03 -13.03 -1.85
C ALA A 291 28.32 -14.35 -1.11
N ALA A 292 28.09 -15.50 -1.75
CA ALA A 292 28.44 -16.80 -1.19
C ALA A 292 29.96 -17.01 -1.09
N VAL A 293 30.72 -16.53 -2.08
CA VAL A 293 32.20 -16.55 -2.07
C VAL A 293 32.74 -15.64 -0.97
N GLU A 294 32.20 -14.43 -0.81
CA GLU A 294 32.60 -13.50 0.25
C GLU A 294 32.29 -14.08 1.63
N THR A 295 31.12 -14.70 1.80
CA THR A 295 30.74 -15.42 3.03
C THR A 295 31.66 -16.62 3.29
N ALA A 296 32.07 -17.36 2.25
CA ALA A 296 32.99 -18.48 2.39
C ALA A 296 34.42 -18.01 2.74
N LEU A 297 34.87 -16.89 2.19
CA LEU A 297 36.15 -16.26 2.52
C LEU A 297 36.16 -15.73 3.95
N ASP A 298 35.10 -15.08 4.40
CA ASP A 298 34.96 -14.63 5.78
C ASP A 298 34.91 -15.79 6.76
N ASN A 299 34.21 -16.88 6.43
CA ASN A 299 34.25 -18.11 7.23
C ASN A 299 35.63 -18.78 7.21
N ALA A 300 36.40 -18.67 6.13
CA ALA A 300 37.77 -19.19 6.07
C ALA A 300 38.78 -18.30 6.81
N PHE A 301 38.54 -16.99 6.91
CA PHE A 301 39.40 -16.03 7.59
C PHE A 301 39.08 -15.89 9.09
N TRP A 302 37.82 -16.05 9.48
CA TRP A 302 37.33 -15.84 10.85
C TRP A 302 36.71 -17.08 11.49
N GLY A 303 36.61 -18.21 10.77
CA GLY A 303 36.12 -19.47 11.32
C GLY A 303 37.18 -20.26 12.08
N ASN A 304 36.90 -20.46 13.37
CA ASN A 304 37.21 -21.69 14.11
C ASN A 304 36.28 -22.82 13.66
#